data_AF-A0A0E3K7F3-F1
#
_entry.id   AF-A0A0E3K7F3-F1
#
_cell.length_a   1.000
_cell.length_b   1.000
_cell.length_c   1.000
_cell.angle_alpha   90.00
_cell.angle_beta   90.00
_cell.angle_gamma   90.00
#
_symmetry.space_group_name_H-M   'P 1'
#
loop_
_entity.id
_entity.type
_entity.pdbx_description
1 polymer ?
#
loop_
_entity_poly.entity_id
_entity_poly.type
_entity_poly.pdbx_seq_one_letter_code
_entity_poly.pdbx_strand_id
1 'polypeptide(L)'
;MKNSEYYIWVLVGSIILTIILLSMAPLVPIDEPLVYRASSGVTYNLTIPVGVSFSAFIALIIFIISILLISTFKNDYYNMIIDTSAISFVFLNYLNYYLIWYVWRPQMQMLPFLIEIVYNHAATLQLDIGQIVIVIFLYRLYKRLRKPRSLSGPDEKL
;
A
#
# COMPACT_ATOMS: atom_id res chain seq x y z
N MET A 1 7.48 -12.96 19.33
CA MET A 1 7.06 -11.62 19.80
C MET A 1 5.58 -11.65 20.19
N LYS A 2 5.12 -10.89 21.21
CA LYS A 2 3.67 -10.82 21.51
C LYS A 2 2.94 -10.21 20.30
N ASN A 3 1.69 -10.62 20.06
CA ASN A 3 0.93 -10.12 18.89
C ASN A 3 0.75 -8.60 18.95
N SER A 4 0.52 -8.01 20.12
CA SER A 4 0.41 -6.55 20.28
C SER A 4 1.71 -5.82 19.91
N GLU A 5 2.84 -6.29 20.44
CA GLU A 5 4.17 -5.75 20.11
C GLU A 5 4.46 -5.86 18.61
N TYR A 6 4.13 -7.01 18.00
CA TYR A 6 4.30 -7.21 16.57
C TYR A 6 3.58 -6.16 15.73
N TYR A 7 2.29 -5.90 15.99
CA TYR A 7 1.53 -4.96 15.18
C TYR A 7 1.89 -3.50 15.44
N ILE A 8 2.36 -3.16 16.65
CA ILE A 8 2.95 -1.85 16.91
C ILE A 8 4.18 -1.66 16.02
N TRP A 9 5.08 -2.64 15.95
CA TRP A 9 6.27 -2.57 15.11
C TRP A 9 5.95 -2.58 13.62
N VAL A 10 4.96 -3.34 13.17
CA VAL A 10 4.45 -3.28 11.79
C VAL A 10 3.98 -1.86 11.47
N LEU A 11 3.16 -1.24 12.33
CA LEU A 11 2.62 0.09 12.09
C LEU A 11 3.71 1.17 12.08
N VAL A 12 4.63 1.14 13.05
CA VAL A 12 5.80 2.04 13.07
C VAL A 12 6.65 1.84 11.81
N GLY A 13 6.92 0.58 11.44
CA GLY A 13 7.65 0.23 10.23
C GLY A 13 6.96 0.77 8.97
N SER A 14 5.64 0.67 8.88
CA SER A 14 4.85 1.18 7.75
C SER A 14 4.91 2.69 7.64
N ILE A 15 4.86 3.41 8.76
CA ILE A 15 5.01 4.87 8.77
C ILE A 15 6.41 5.26 8.29
N ILE A 16 7.45 4.65 8.85
CA ILE A 16 8.84 4.93 8.47
C ILE A 16 9.05 4.64 6.98
N LEU A 17 8.63 3.45 6.51
CA LEU A 17 8.76 3.07 5.12
C LEU A 17 8.00 4.04 4.20
N THR A 18 6.79 4.45 4.58
CA THR A 18 6.00 5.42 3.81
C THR A 18 6.72 6.77 3.71
N ILE A 19 7.28 7.29 4.79
CA ILE A 19 8.05 8.54 4.79
C ILE A 19 9.26 8.43 3.86
N ILE A 20 10.01 7.32 3.95
CA ILE A 20 11.16 7.07 3.08
C ILE A 20 10.72 7.06 1.61
N LEU A 21 9.66 6.31 1.27
CA LEU A 21 9.19 6.19 -0.10
C LEU A 21 8.62 7.51 -0.65
N LEU A 22 7.94 8.30 0.16
CA LEU A 22 7.49 9.64 -0.23
C LEU A 22 8.66 10.59 -0.49
N SER A 23 9.76 10.47 0.27
CA SER A 23 10.97 11.26 0.02
C SER A 23 11.63 10.95 -1.34
N MET A 24 11.30 9.80 -1.95
CA MET A 24 11.76 9.41 -3.28
C MET A 24 10.86 9.94 -4.41
N ALA A 25 9.71 10.55 -4.10
CA ALA A 25 8.81 11.12 -5.11
C ALA A 25 9.49 12.12 -6.08
N PRO A 26 10.46 12.95 -5.67
CA PRO A 26 11.18 13.84 -6.59
C PRO A 26 12.10 13.12 -7.59
N LEU A 27 12.36 11.82 -7.41
CA LEU A 27 13.20 11.03 -8.32
C LEU A 27 12.46 10.58 -9.59
N VAL A 28 11.17 10.87 -9.69
CA VAL A 28 10.41 10.57 -10.90
C VAL A 28 10.92 11.44 -12.06
N PRO A 29 11.30 10.84 -13.20
CA PRO A 29 11.54 11.59 -14.41
C PRO A 29 10.20 12.13 -14.94
N ILE A 30 10.01 13.45 -14.87
CA ILE A 30 8.80 14.11 -15.38
C ILE A 30 9.22 15.14 -16.43
N ASP A 31 8.84 14.88 -17.69
CA ASP A 31 9.13 15.76 -18.81
C ASP A 31 8.18 16.98 -18.85
N GLU A 32 6.94 16.85 -18.36
CA GLU A 32 5.93 17.91 -18.32
C GLU A 32 5.26 18.05 -16.93
N PRO A 33 5.81 18.84 -16.00
CA PRO A 33 5.30 18.94 -14.63
C PRO A 33 4.01 19.75 -14.51
N LEU A 34 3.66 20.56 -15.52
CA LEU A 34 2.48 21.42 -15.52
C LEU A 34 1.61 21.10 -16.73
N VAL A 35 0.36 20.69 -16.49
CA VAL A 35 -0.63 20.50 -17.56
C VAL A 35 -1.72 21.56 -17.46
N TYR A 36 -1.91 22.29 -18.55
CA TYR A 36 -2.94 23.31 -18.67
C TYR A 36 -4.31 22.67 -18.96
N ARG A 37 -5.31 22.96 -18.13
CA ARG A 37 -6.69 22.53 -18.38
C ARG A 37 -7.46 23.63 -19.08
N ALA A 38 -7.55 23.51 -20.41
CA ALA A 38 -8.24 24.45 -21.29
C ALA A 38 -9.71 24.74 -20.90
N SER A 39 -10.40 23.79 -20.26
CA SER A 39 -11.80 23.97 -19.84
C SER A 39 -12.00 24.79 -18.56
N SER A 40 -10.93 25.05 -17.79
CA SER A 40 -11.02 25.75 -16.49
C SER A 40 -10.05 26.92 -16.35
N GLY A 41 -9.10 27.06 -17.27
CA GLY A 41 -8.06 28.09 -17.20
C GLY A 41 -6.97 27.83 -16.14
N VAL A 42 -6.98 26.68 -15.47
CA VAL A 42 -6.07 26.35 -14.36
C VAL A 42 -4.96 25.41 -14.84
N THR A 43 -3.73 25.69 -14.42
CA THR A 43 -2.57 24.80 -14.56
C THR A 43 -2.51 23.85 -13.36
N TYR A 44 -2.40 22.55 -13.62
CA TYR A 44 -2.24 21.53 -12.58
C TYR A 44 -0.79 21.09 -12.48
N ASN A 45 -0.29 21.00 -11.25
CA ASN A 45 1.02 20.44 -10.96
C ASN A 45 0.91 18.91 -10.87
N LEU A 46 1.47 18.23 -11.88
CA LEU A 46 1.50 16.77 -11.95
C LEU A 46 2.59 16.14 -11.09
N THR A 47 3.58 16.92 -10.64
CA THR A 47 4.71 16.42 -9.85
C THR A 47 4.25 15.68 -8.60
N ILE A 48 3.21 16.18 -7.93
CA ILE A 48 2.69 15.56 -6.70
C ILE A 48 1.98 14.22 -6.99
N PRO A 49 0.92 14.14 -7.81
CA PRO A 49 0.23 12.87 -8.06
C PRO A 49 1.12 11.82 -8.73
N VAL A 50 2.00 12.24 -9.64
CA VAL A 50 2.95 11.31 -10.30
C VAL A 50 4.01 10.84 -9.31
N GLY A 51 4.55 11.74 -8.48
CA GLY A 51 5.51 11.39 -7.43
C GLY A 51 4.96 10.37 -6.43
N VAL A 52 3.72 10.56 -5.96
CA VAL A 52 3.07 9.60 -5.06
C VAL A 52 2.73 8.28 -5.75
N SER A 53 2.35 8.32 -7.04
CA SER A 53 2.16 7.11 -7.85
C SER A 53 3.44 6.26 -7.90
N PHE A 54 4.60 6.91 -8.08
CA PHE A 54 5.90 6.23 -8.09
C PHE A 54 6.26 5.66 -6.72
N SER A 55 6.04 6.40 -5.63
CA SER A 55 6.23 5.89 -4.27
C SER A 55 5.36 4.65 -4.01
N ALA A 56 4.09 4.68 -4.45
CA ALA A 56 3.19 3.53 -4.35
C ALA A 56 3.69 2.34 -5.19
N PHE A 57 4.19 2.59 -6.40
CA PHE A 57 4.79 1.55 -7.24
C PHE A 57 5.99 0.87 -6.57
N ILE A 58 6.92 1.65 -5.99
CA ILE A 58 8.06 1.07 -5.26
C ILE A 58 7.58 0.26 -4.05
N ALA A 59 6.61 0.77 -3.29
CA ALA A 59 6.03 0.05 -2.15
C ALA A 59 5.47 -1.32 -2.58
N LEU A 60 4.79 -1.37 -3.72
CA LEU A 60 4.27 -2.61 -4.30
C LEU A 60 5.38 -3.59 -4.65
N ILE A 61 6.46 -3.11 -5.30
CA ILE A 61 7.60 -3.95 -5.65
C ILE A 61 8.26 -4.54 -4.39
N ILE A 62 8.46 -3.72 -3.35
CA ILE A 62 8.99 -4.18 -2.06
C ILE A 62 8.07 -5.26 -1.47
N PHE A 63 6.76 -5.05 -1.49
CA PHE A 63 5.80 -6.04 -1.00
C PHE A 63 5.87 -7.36 -1.79
N ILE A 64 5.87 -7.31 -3.12
CA ILE A 64 5.94 -8.49 -4.00
C ILE A 64 7.23 -9.26 -3.76
N ILE A 65 8.39 -8.58 -3.72
CA ILE A 65 9.68 -9.22 -3.45
C ILE A 65 9.67 -9.85 -2.05
N SER A 66 9.17 -9.12 -1.06
CA SER A 66 9.12 -9.61 0.32
C SER A 66 8.25 -10.85 0.45
N ILE A 67 7.05 -10.86 -0.14
CA ILE A 67 6.16 -12.02 -0.03
C ILE A 67 6.70 -13.23 -0.80
N LEU A 68 7.33 -13.04 -1.96
CA LEU A 68 7.88 -14.14 -2.75
C LEU A 68 9.12 -14.76 -2.11
N LEU A 69 10.05 -13.93 -1.62
CA LEU A 69 11.31 -14.43 -1.07
C LEU A 69 11.17 -14.92 0.36
N ILE A 70 10.35 -14.22 1.16
CA ILE A 70 10.44 -14.33 2.61
C ILE A 70 9.22 -15.04 3.24
N SER A 71 8.11 -15.22 2.52
CA SER A 71 6.88 -15.78 3.12
C SER A 71 6.99 -17.25 3.56
N THR A 72 8.00 -17.98 3.11
CA THR A 72 8.26 -19.38 3.51
C THR A 72 8.90 -19.46 4.90
N PHE A 73 9.53 -18.39 5.37
CA PHE A 73 10.23 -18.39 6.66
C PHE A 73 9.25 -18.15 7.82
N LYS A 74 9.31 -19.01 8.84
CA LYS A 74 8.51 -18.90 10.08
C LYS A 74 9.05 -17.85 11.07
N ASN A 75 9.79 -16.84 10.61
CA ASN A 75 10.40 -15.83 11.47
C ASN A 75 9.51 -14.58 11.56
N ASP A 76 9.30 -14.07 12.78
CA ASP A 76 8.50 -12.88 13.04
C ASP A 76 9.04 -11.63 12.32
N TYR A 77 10.36 -11.40 12.31
CA TYR A 77 10.96 -10.22 11.67
C TYR A 77 10.71 -10.17 10.17
N TYR A 78 10.81 -11.33 9.54
CA TYR A 78 10.56 -11.52 8.11
C TYR A 78 9.09 -11.29 7.74
N ASN A 79 8.16 -11.78 8.57
CA ASN A 79 6.75 -11.50 8.39
C ASN A 79 6.41 -10.02 8.63
N MET A 80 7.14 -9.37 9.54
CA MET A 80 6.99 -7.93 9.80
C MET A 80 7.32 -7.11 8.56
N ILE A 81 8.38 -7.43 7.82
CA ILE A 81 8.73 -6.73 6.57
C ILE A 81 7.60 -6.82 5.53
N ILE A 82 7.01 -8.00 5.38
CA ILE A 82 5.88 -8.23 4.46
C ILE A 82 4.67 -7.40 4.88
N ASP A 83 4.29 -7.46 6.14
CA ASP A 83 3.11 -6.77 6.64
C ASP A 83 3.31 -5.24 6.65
N THR A 84 4.53 -4.78 6.96
CA THR A 84 4.95 -3.37 6.91
C THR A 84 4.83 -2.79 5.50
N SER A 85 5.37 -3.51 4.50
CA SER A 85 5.32 -3.10 3.10
C SER A 85 3.91 -3.17 2.53
N ALA A 86 3.10 -4.15 2.95
CA ALA A 86 1.69 -4.25 2.57
C ALA A 86 0.89 -3.00 3.00
N ILE A 87 0.99 -2.61 4.28
CA ILE A 87 0.27 -1.44 4.80
C ILE A 87 0.78 -0.14 4.16
N SER A 88 2.10 0.01 4.00
CA SER A 88 2.70 1.19 3.35
C SER A 88 2.20 1.33 1.90
N PHE A 89 2.18 0.24 1.13
CA PHE A 89 1.61 0.22 -0.21
C PHE A 89 0.12 0.59 -0.22
N VAL A 90 -0.69 -0.06 0.62
CA VAL A 90 -2.14 0.21 0.71
C VAL A 90 -2.41 1.68 0.99
N PHE A 91 -1.68 2.26 1.95
CA PHE A 91 -1.78 3.68 2.27
C PHE A 91 -1.43 4.57 1.07
N LEU A 92 -0.27 4.33 0.44
CA LEU A 92 0.20 5.12 -0.70
C LEU A 92 -0.73 4.97 -1.92
N ASN A 93 -1.31 3.79 -2.15
CA ASN A 93 -2.25 3.53 -3.24
C ASN A 93 -3.54 4.34 -3.08
N TYR A 94 -4.14 4.34 -1.88
CA TYR A 94 -5.36 5.12 -1.65
C TYR A 94 -5.08 6.63 -1.51
N LEU A 95 -3.91 7.02 -1.02
CA LEU A 95 -3.45 8.41 -1.09
C LEU A 95 -3.32 8.86 -2.55
N ASN A 96 -2.82 8.00 -3.43
CA ASN A 96 -2.71 8.29 -4.85
C ASN A 96 -4.09 8.50 -5.50
N TYR A 97 -5.06 7.60 -5.26
CA TYR A 97 -6.44 7.79 -5.74
C TYR A 97 -7.05 9.10 -5.23
N TYR A 98 -6.81 9.44 -3.96
CA TYR A 98 -7.26 10.72 -3.40
C TYR A 98 -6.63 11.92 -4.12
N LEU A 99 -5.32 11.89 -4.41
CA LEU A 99 -4.65 12.97 -5.14
C LEU A 99 -5.14 13.08 -6.59
N ILE A 100 -5.36 11.95 -7.26
CA ILE A 100 -5.96 11.94 -8.60
C ILE A 100 -7.35 12.60 -8.54
N TRP A 101 -8.17 12.22 -7.57
CA TRP A 101 -9.46 12.84 -7.37
C TRP A 101 -9.34 14.34 -7.10
N TYR A 102 -8.42 14.75 -6.23
CA TYR A 102 -8.23 16.14 -5.84
C TYR A 102 -7.81 17.04 -7.01
N VAL A 103 -6.91 16.56 -7.86
CA VAL A 103 -6.35 17.29 -9.00
C VAL A 103 -7.36 17.36 -10.15
N TRP A 104 -7.85 16.22 -10.63
CA TRP A 104 -8.64 16.17 -11.86
C TRP A 104 -10.16 16.20 -11.62
N ARG A 105 -10.61 15.90 -10.40
CA ARG A 105 -12.04 15.74 -10.05
C ARG A 105 -12.80 14.76 -10.96
N PRO A 106 -12.25 13.60 -11.34
CA PRO A 106 -13.01 12.56 -12.02
C PRO A 106 -14.11 12.02 -11.11
N GLN A 107 -15.12 11.42 -11.73
CA GLN A 107 -16.04 10.54 -11.01
C GLN A 107 -15.32 9.21 -10.79
N MET A 108 -15.20 8.79 -9.53
CA MET A 108 -14.60 7.51 -9.16
C MET A 108 -15.65 6.62 -8.51
N GLN A 109 -15.81 5.40 -9.02
CA GLN A 109 -16.67 4.38 -8.41
C GLN A 109 -15.81 3.21 -7.96
N MET A 110 -15.87 2.90 -6.66
CA MET A 110 -15.19 1.73 -6.09
C MET A 110 -16.08 0.49 -6.21
N LEU A 111 -15.56 -0.53 -6.87
CA LEU A 111 -16.14 -1.84 -7.03
C LEU A 111 -15.21 -2.89 -6.37
N PRO A 112 -15.66 -4.12 -6.14
CA PRO A 112 -14.77 -5.17 -5.65
C PRO A 112 -13.60 -5.41 -6.62
N PHE A 113 -12.38 -5.15 -6.16
CA PHE A 113 -11.10 -5.26 -6.87
C PHE A 113 -10.94 -4.35 -8.08
N LEU A 114 -11.85 -3.39 -8.29
CA LEU A 114 -11.88 -2.55 -9.47
C LEU A 114 -12.25 -1.11 -9.06
N ILE A 115 -11.63 -0.14 -9.70
CA ILE A 115 -11.98 1.27 -9.57
C ILE A 115 -12.27 1.79 -10.97
N GLU A 116 -13.49 2.24 -11.19
CA GLU A 116 -13.88 2.93 -12.42
C GLU A 116 -13.61 4.42 -12.25
N ILE A 117 -12.88 4.99 -13.21
CA ILE A 117 -12.52 6.42 -13.25
C ILE A 117 -13.09 6.99 -14.55
N VAL A 118 -14.03 7.92 -14.41
CA VAL A 118 -14.67 8.62 -15.53
C VAL A 118 -14.25 10.08 -15.54
N TYR A 119 -13.72 10.53 -16.68
CA TYR A 119 -13.27 11.90 -16.89
C TYR A 119 -13.49 12.33 -18.35
N ASN A 120 -14.18 13.45 -18.58
CA ASN A 120 -14.42 14.02 -19.92
C ASN A 120 -14.89 12.97 -20.97
N HIS A 121 -15.90 12.17 -20.63
CA HIS A 121 -16.46 11.11 -21.48
C HIS A 121 -15.53 9.93 -21.79
N ALA A 122 -14.30 9.92 -21.26
CA ALA A 122 -13.47 8.74 -21.21
C ALA A 122 -13.71 8.00 -19.87
N ALA A 123 -13.87 6.69 -19.95
CA ALA A 123 -13.96 5.81 -18.78
C ALA A 123 -12.79 4.83 -18.83
N THR A 124 -12.16 4.61 -17.67
CA THR A 124 -11.16 3.56 -17.49
C THR A 124 -11.52 2.71 -16.29
N LEU A 125 -11.35 1.40 -16.43
CA LEU A 125 -11.55 0.43 -15.37
C LEU A 125 -10.17 -0.08 -14.93
N GLN A 126 -9.78 0.28 -13.72
CA GLN A 126 -8.48 -0.08 -13.16
C GLN A 126 -8.63 -1.18 -12.12
N LEU A 127 -7.69 -2.13 -12.10
CA LEU A 127 -7.62 -3.15 -11.06
C LEU A 127 -7.08 -2.55 -9.76
N ASP A 128 -7.82 -2.69 -8.66
CA ASP A 128 -7.43 -2.20 -7.34
C ASP A 128 -6.48 -3.17 -6.64
N ILE A 129 -5.19 -3.04 -6.97
CA ILE A 129 -4.12 -3.80 -6.33
C ILE A 129 -4.08 -3.51 -4.81
N GLY A 130 -4.45 -2.31 -4.38
CA GLY A 130 -4.57 -1.97 -2.95
C GLY A 130 -5.54 -2.90 -2.22
N GLN A 131 -6.70 -3.16 -2.82
CA GLN A 131 -7.69 -4.09 -2.26
C GLN A 131 -7.21 -5.55 -2.26
N ILE A 132 -6.39 -5.95 -3.23
CA ILE A 132 -5.79 -7.29 -3.23
C ILE A 132 -4.78 -7.41 -2.08
N VAL A 133 -3.90 -6.42 -1.92
CA VAL A 133 -2.86 -6.44 -0.88
C VAL A 133 -3.47 -6.35 0.53
N ILE A 134 -4.51 -5.54 0.73
CA ILE A 134 -5.21 -5.48 2.02
C ILE A 134 -5.87 -6.82 2.36
N VAL A 135 -6.47 -7.53 1.39
CA VAL A 135 -7.04 -8.86 1.61
C VAL A 135 -5.94 -9.86 2.02
N ILE A 136 -4.78 -9.83 1.35
CA ILE A 136 -3.63 -10.67 1.72
C ILE A 136 -3.16 -10.36 3.14
N PHE A 137 -3.04 -9.08 3.51
CA PHE A 137 -2.67 -8.65 4.85
C PHE A 137 -3.67 -9.13 5.90
N LEU A 138 -4.98 -8.95 5.67
CA LEU A 138 -6.04 -9.39 6.57
C LEU A 138 -6.05 -10.91 6.75
N TYR A 139 -5.82 -11.67 5.67
CA TYR A 139 -5.67 -13.12 5.74
C TYR A 139 -4.49 -13.54 6.63
N ARG A 140 -3.34 -12.88 6.49
CA ARG A 140 -2.14 -13.13 7.31
C ARG A 140 -2.38 -12.78 8.77
N LEU A 141 -3.02 -11.63 9.04
CA LEU A 141 -3.45 -11.19 10.36
C LEU A 141 -4.35 -12.24 11.02
N TYR A 142 -5.41 -12.66 10.33
CA TYR A 142 -6.34 -13.68 10.82
C TYR A 142 -5.62 -14.99 11.15
N LYS A 143 -4.76 -15.48 10.26
CA LYS A 143 -3.98 -16.72 10.47
C LYS A 143 -3.07 -16.62 11.70
N ARG A 144 -2.48 -15.45 11.97
CA ARG A 144 -1.64 -15.23 13.16
C ARG A 144 -2.46 -15.21 14.45
N LEU A 145 -3.61 -14.54 14.44
CA LEU A 145 -4.50 -14.45 15.59
C LEU A 145 -5.13 -15.80 15.96
N ARG A 146 -5.38 -16.66 14.96
CA ARG A 146 -5.90 -18.01 15.17
C ARG A 146 -4.87 -19.06 15.57
N LYS A 147 -3.57 -18.72 15.65
CA LYS A 147 -2.57 -19.69 16.12
C LYS A 147 -2.94 -20.10 17.56
N PRO A 148 -3.14 -21.41 17.84
CA PRO A 148 -3.38 -21.86 19.20
C PRO A 148 -2.22 -21.37 20.06
N ARG A 149 -2.54 -20.78 21.22
CA ARG A 149 -1.53 -20.57 22.27
C ARG A 149 -0.86 -21.92 22.47
N SER A 150 0.46 -21.98 22.28
CA SER A 150 1.23 -23.11 22.79
C SER A 150 0.84 -23.24 24.26
N LEU A 151 0.20 -24.36 24.61
CA LEU A 151 0.09 -24.78 25.99
C LEU A 151 1.53 -25.07 26.43
N SER A 152 2.26 -24.03 26.84
CA SER A 152 3.45 -24.19 27.66
C SER A 152 2.96 -24.54 29.07
N GLY A 153 2.39 -25.73 29.19
CA GLY A 153 2.25 -26.42 30.46
C GLY A 153 3.54 -27.22 30.68
N PRO A 154 4.05 -27.31 31.92
CA PRO A 154 5.10 -28.26 32.22
C PRO A 154 4.48 -29.64 32.11
N ASP A 155 4.73 -30.35 31.01
CA ASP A 155 4.71 -31.81 31.09
C ASP A 155 5.92 -32.17 31.96
N GLU A 156 5.61 -32.22 33.26
CA GLU A 156 6.43 -32.78 34.29
C GLU A 156 6.97 -34.12 33.81
N LYS A 157 8.29 -34.25 33.95
CA LYS A 157 8.96 -35.53 34.01
C LYS A 157 8.16 -36.49 34.89
N LEU A 158 7.63 -37.56 34.30
CA LEU A 158 7.42 -38.85 34.94
C LEU A 158 7.79 -39.96 33.95
#